data_AF-A0A061LV53-F1
#
_entry.id   AF-A0A061LV53-F1
#
_cell.length_a   1.000
_cell.length_b   1.000
_cell.length_c   1.000
_cell.angle_alpha   90.00
_cell.angle_beta   90.00
_cell.angle_gamma   90.00
#
_symmetry.space_group_name_H-M   'P 1'
#
loop_
_entity.id
_entity.type
_entity.pdbx_description
1 polymer ?
#
loop_
_entity_poly.entity_id
_entity_poly.type
_entity_poly.pdbx_seq_one_letter_code
_entity_poly.pdbx_strand_id
1 'polypeptide(L)'
;MNIDWMAFLIVFASALLAAVFVVALYSLGIRFLATPAPRAPRADGSFEPDGPSRDDEDDDVDDLGRPRWATVAANVCFALSALAVLVGIFLIIPALHFW
;
A
#
# COMPACT_ATOMS: atom_id res chain seq x y z
N MET A 1 31.19 -31.43 -9.63
CA MET A 1 30.22 -30.33 -9.43
C MET A 1 31.00 -29.04 -9.22
N ASN A 2 30.81 -28.05 -10.09
CA ASN A 2 31.21 -26.66 -9.79
C ASN A 2 29.97 -25.94 -9.26
N ILE A 3 30.07 -25.38 -8.06
CA ILE A 3 29.01 -24.54 -7.50
C ILE A 3 29.03 -23.22 -8.25
N ASP A 4 27.89 -22.87 -8.83
CA ASP A 4 27.69 -21.55 -9.41
C ASP A 4 27.27 -20.57 -8.30
N TRP A 5 28.28 -19.91 -7.73
CA TRP A 5 28.08 -18.87 -6.72
C TRP A 5 27.27 -17.68 -7.24
N MET A 6 27.30 -17.41 -8.56
CA MET A 6 26.57 -16.31 -9.17
C MET A 6 25.06 -16.59 -9.19
N ALA A 7 24.66 -17.84 -9.46
CA ALA A 7 23.26 -18.25 -9.47
C ALA A 7 22.57 -17.98 -8.11
N PHE A 8 23.25 -18.28 -6.99
CA PHE A 8 22.73 -17.99 -5.65
C PHE A 8 22.53 -16.50 -5.41
N LEU A 9 23.48 -15.67 -5.84
CA LEU A 9 23.40 -14.22 -5.69
C LEU A 9 22.24 -13.63 -6.49
N ILE A 10 22.01 -14.13 -7.72
CA ILE A 10 20.88 -13.70 -8.56
C ILE A 10 19.54 -14.03 -7.90
N VAL A 11 19.36 -15.25 -7.39
CA VAL A 11 18.12 -15.65 -6.71
C VAL A 11 17.89 -14.77 -5.48
N PHE A 12 18.92 -14.58 -4.65
CA PHE A 12 18.85 -13.70 -3.49
C PHE A 12 18.42 -12.27 -3.86
N ALA A 13 19.08 -11.66 -4.85
CA ALA A 13 18.77 -10.30 -5.28
C ALA A 13 17.35 -10.19 -5.86
N SER A 14 16.92 -11.17 -6.67
CA SER A 14 15.59 -11.20 -7.25
C SER A 14 14.50 -11.31 -6.18
N ALA A 15 14.67 -12.19 -5.19
CA ALA A 15 13.74 -12.37 -4.09
C ALA A 15 13.69 -11.12 -3.20
N LEU A 16 14.84 -10.52 -2.91
CA LEU A 16 14.93 -9.30 -2.11
C LEU A 16 14.22 -8.13 -2.80
N LEU A 17 14.48 -7.91 -4.09
CA LEU A 17 13.83 -6.85 -4.86
C LEU A 17 12.31 -7.04 -4.94
N ALA A 18 11.85 -8.27 -5.19
CA ALA A 18 10.42 -8.58 -5.21
C ALA A 18 9.76 -8.31 -3.85
N ALA A 19 10.40 -8.72 -2.75
CA ALA A 19 9.91 -8.49 -1.40
C ALA A 19 9.83 -6.98 -1.08
N VAL A 20 10.90 -6.23 -1.34
CA VAL A 20 10.94 -4.78 -1.13
C VAL A 20 9.84 -4.07 -1.93
N PHE A 21 9.65 -4.45 -3.19
CA PHE A 21 8.63 -3.85 -4.04
C PHE A 21 7.20 -4.06 -3.49
N VAL A 22 6.86 -5.30 -3.11
CA VAL A 22 5.53 -5.64 -2.56
C VAL A 22 5.29 -4.94 -1.22
N VAL A 23 6.28 -4.93 -0.33
CA VAL A 23 6.18 -4.29 1.00
C VAL A 23 6.07 -2.76 0.86
N ALA A 24 6.81 -2.16 -0.07
CA ALA A 24 6.74 -0.72 -0.33
C ALA A 24 5.36 -0.31 -0.86
N LEU A 25 4.80 -1.04 -1.83
CA LEU A 25 3.43 -0.79 -2.32
C LEU A 25 2.40 -0.92 -1.20
N TYR A 26 2.48 -1.98 -0.40
CA TYR A 26 1.54 -2.18 0.70
C TYR A 26 1.63 -1.05 1.74
N SER A 27 2.86 -0.71 2.16
CA SER A 27 3.10 0.36 3.13
C SER A 27 2.67 1.73 2.61
N LEU A 28 2.89 2.00 1.31
CA LEU A 28 2.46 3.22 0.65
C LEU A 28 0.92 3.31 0.59
N GLY A 29 0.22 2.18 0.37
CA GLY A 29 -1.25 2.13 0.42
C GLY A 29 -1.80 2.50 1.80
N ILE A 30 -1.23 1.93 2.86
CA ILE A 30 -1.57 2.27 4.25
C ILE A 30 -1.24 3.75 4.54
N ARG A 31 -0.13 4.27 4.03
CA ARG A 31 0.23 5.68 4.19
C ARG A 31 -0.77 6.63 3.51
N PHE A 32 -1.25 6.31 2.31
CA PHE A 32 -2.28 7.11 1.65
C PHE A 32 -3.60 7.06 2.42
N LEU A 33 -3.99 5.91 2.95
CA LEU A 33 -5.13 5.80 3.84
C LEU A 33 -4.94 6.70 5.09
N ALA A 34 -3.75 6.72 5.69
CA ALA A 34 -3.47 7.58 6.84
C ALA A 34 -3.46 9.10 6.53
N THR A 35 -3.78 9.54 5.31
CA THR A 35 -3.87 10.97 4.97
C THR A 35 -5.10 11.60 5.66
N PRO A 36 -4.92 12.66 6.46
CA PRO A 36 -6.03 13.34 7.13
C PRO A 36 -7.02 13.97 6.14
N ALA A 37 -8.27 14.13 6.58
CA ALA A 37 -9.27 14.92 5.87
C ALA A 37 -8.83 16.39 5.79
N PRO A 38 -9.10 17.11 4.68
CA PRO A 38 -8.89 18.55 4.61
C PRO A 38 -9.71 19.28 5.68
N ARG A 39 -9.12 20.27 6.36
CA ARG A 39 -9.80 21.06 7.38
C ARG A 39 -11.03 21.76 6.79
N ALA A 40 -12.19 21.57 7.41
CA ALA A 40 -13.41 22.23 7.00
C ALA A 40 -13.32 23.74 7.30
N PRO A 41 -13.59 24.63 6.33
CA PRO A 41 -13.70 26.06 6.57
C PRO A 41 -14.97 26.34 7.38
N ARG A 42 -14.84 27.04 8.50
CA ARG A 42 -15.98 27.48 9.32
C ARG A 42 -16.61 28.72 8.70
N ALA A 43 -17.91 28.93 8.95
CA ALA A 43 -18.67 30.07 8.40
C ALA A 43 -18.13 31.45 8.82
N ASP A 44 -17.28 31.51 9.84
CA ASP A 44 -16.58 32.69 10.33
C ASP A 44 -15.21 32.94 9.66
N GLY A 45 -14.80 32.08 8.71
CA GLY A 45 -13.51 32.16 8.02
C GLY A 45 -12.32 31.60 8.81
N SER A 46 -12.54 31.09 10.02
CA SER A 46 -11.54 30.31 10.75
C SER A 46 -11.54 28.86 10.26
N PHE A 47 -10.41 28.17 10.45
CA PHE A 47 -10.35 26.72 10.26
C PHE A 47 -10.72 26.04 11.58
N GLU A 48 -11.48 24.94 11.52
CA GLU A 48 -11.75 24.11 12.70
C GLU A 48 -10.41 23.79 13.40
N PRO A 49 -10.25 24.11 14.70
CA PRO A 49 -9.04 23.75 15.45
C PRO A 49 -8.83 22.24 15.40
N ASP A 50 -7.59 21.78 15.24
CA ASP A 50 -7.29 20.35 15.37
C ASP A 50 -7.81 19.90 16.75
N GLY A 51 -8.82 19.01 16.75
CA GLY A 51 -9.54 18.59 17.95
C GLY A 51 -8.61 18.04 19.04
N PRO A 52 -9.06 18.00 20.30
CA PRO A 52 -8.23 17.59 21.43
C PRO A 52 -7.51 16.26 21.14
N SER A 53 -6.24 16.21 21.53
CA SER A 53 -5.35 15.10 21.25
C SER A 53 -5.83 13.81 21.94
N ARG A 54 -6.44 12.91 21.16
CA ARG A 54 -6.57 11.44 21.35
C ARG A 54 -6.80 10.95 22.80
N ASP A 55 -7.98 11.21 23.33
CA ASP A 55 -8.63 10.36 24.34
C ASP A 55 -10.14 10.16 24.11
N ASP A 56 -10.73 10.73 23.05
CA ASP A 56 -12.12 10.48 22.69
C ASP A 56 -12.23 9.22 21.80
N GLU A 57 -12.46 8.09 22.46
CA GLU A 57 -12.94 6.83 21.86
C GLU A 57 -14.45 6.91 21.57
N ASP A 58 -14.86 7.95 20.85
CA ASP A 58 -16.16 7.92 20.15
C ASP A 58 -15.94 7.25 18.79
N ASP A 59 -16.58 6.09 18.64
CA ASP A 59 -16.57 5.19 17.49
C ASP A 59 -17.57 5.68 16.42
N ASP A 60 -17.50 6.96 16.08
CA ASP A 60 -18.04 7.49 14.85
C ASP A 60 -17.02 7.23 13.75
N VAL A 61 -17.29 6.18 12.96
CA VAL A 61 -16.75 6.02 11.61
C VAL A 61 -17.15 7.24 10.79
N ASP A 62 -16.36 8.30 10.91
CA ASP A 62 -16.53 9.54 10.17
C ASP A 62 -16.18 9.26 8.69
N ASP A 63 -17.16 8.71 7.98
CA ASP A 63 -17.13 8.44 6.53
C ASP A 63 -17.11 9.76 5.71
N LEU A 64 -17.19 10.92 6.37
CA LEU A 64 -17.26 12.24 5.76
C LEU A 64 -15.93 13.00 5.89
N GLY A 65 -14.91 12.62 5.12
CA GLY A 65 -13.75 13.51 4.98
C GLY A 65 -12.51 13.00 4.25
N ARG A 66 -12.34 11.68 4.06
CA ARG A 66 -11.14 11.19 3.36
C ARG A 66 -11.18 11.65 1.90
N PRO A 67 -10.16 12.37 1.41
CA PRO A 67 -10.17 12.86 0.04
C PRO A 67 -10.18 11.67 -0.93
N ARG A 68 -11.09 11.71 -1.92
CA ARG A 68 -11.30 10.60 -2.89
C ARG A 68 -10.00 10.19 -3.59
N TRP A 69 -9.06 11.13 -3.79
CA TRP A 69 -7.76 10.85 -4.38
C TRP A 69 -6.89 9.93 -3.51
N ALA A 70 -6.96 10.05 -2.18
CA ALA A 70 -6.19 9.22 -1.26
C ALA A 70 -6.70 7.78 -1.25
N THR A 71 -8.03 7.59 -1.27
CA THR A 71 -8.64 6.26 -1.37
C THR A 71 -8.33 5.60 -2.72
N VAL A 72 -8.41 6.36 -3.82
CA VAL A 72 -8.05 5.84 -5.15
C VAL A 72 -6.58 5.45 -5.19
N ALA A 73 -5.67 6.28 -4.67
CA ALA A 73 -4.24 5.99 -4.63
C ALA A 73 -3.94 4.73 -3.81
N ALA A 74 -4.59 4.56 -2.65
CA ALA A 74 -4.44 3.36 -1.83
C ALA A 74 -4.94 2.10 -2.55
N ASN A 75 -6.12 2.15 -3.17
CA ASN A 75 -6.67 1.03 -3.93
C ASN A 75 -5.76 0.64 -5.11
N VAL A 76 -5.20 1.61 -5.83
CA VAL A 76 -4.24 1.36 -6.91
C VAL A 76 -3.01 0.65 -6.37
N CYS A 77 -2.47 1.09 -5.23
CA CYS A 77 -1.29 0.47 -4.62
C CYS A 77 -1.54 -1.01 -4.24
N PHE A 78 -2.69 -1.30 -3.63
CA PHE A 78 -3.07 -2.66 -3.28
C PHE A 78 -3.33 -3.53 -4.51
N ALA A 79 -4.00 -2.99 -5.53
CA ALA A 79 -4.25 -3.70 -6.77
C ALA A 79 -2.94 -4.06 -7.49
N LEU A 80 -1.98 -3.13 -7.56
CA LEU A 80 -0.66 -3.39 -8.14
C LEU A 80 0.13 -4.45 -7.36
N SER A 81 0.06 -4.41 -6.03
CA SER A 81 0.70 -5.41 -5.16
C SER A 81 0.09 -6.80 -5.36
N ALA A 82 -1.24 -6.90 -5.35
CA ALA A 82 -1.95 -8.15 -5.61
C ALA A 82 -1.64 -8.69 -7.02
N LEU A 83 -1.62 -7.82 -8.03
CA LEU A 83 -1.28 -8.21 -9.40
C LEU A 83 0.16 -8.73 -9.49
N ALA A 84 1.13 -8.07 -8.84
CA ALA A 84 2.51 -8.53 -8.81
C ALA A 84 2.63 -9.94 -8.19
N VAL A 85 1.92 -10.18 -7.08
CA VAL A 85 1.88 -11.51 -6.44
C VAL A 85 1.22 -12.56 -7.35
N LEU A 86 0.08 -12.24 -7.98
CA LEU A 86 -0.61 -13.14 -8.88
C LEU A 86 0.25 -13.51 -10.10
N VAL A 87 0.96 -12.54 -10.68
CA VAL A 87 1.92 -12.78 -11.77
C VAL A 87 3.06 -13.68 -11.30
N GLY A 88 3.61 -13.44 -10.09
CA GLY A 88 4.62 -14.32 -9.50
C GLY A 88 4.13 -15.76 -9.36
N ILE A 89 2.92 -15.96 -8.82
CA ILE A 89 2.29 -17.29 -8.68
C ILE A 89 2.10 -17.95 -10.04
N PHE A 90 1.60 -17.21 -11.03
CA PHE A 90 1.39 -17.69 -12.39
C PHE A 90 2.69 -18.20 -13.04
N LEU A 91 3.81 -17.51 -12.83
CA LEU A 91 5.11 -17.90 -13.35
C LEU A 91 5.74 -19.09 -12.61
N ILE A 92 5.52 -19.21 -11.30
CA ILE A 92 6.06 -20.32 -10.48
C ILE A 92 5.36 -21.63 -10.82
N ILE A 93 4.04 -21.61 -11.06
CA ILE A 93 3.26 -22.81 -11.33
C ILE A 93 3.32 -23.12 -12.83
N PRO A 94 4.06 -24.16 -13.29
CA PRO A 94 4.19 -24.47 -14.72
C PRO A 94 2.85 -24.87 -15.35
N ALA A 95 1.96 -25.45 -14.54
CA ALA A 95 0.61 -25.81 -14.91
C ALA A 95 -0.34 -24.62 -15.09
N LEU A 96 0.11 -23.36 -14.95
CA LEU A 96 -0.70 -22.16 -15.25
C LEU A 96 -0.24 -21.43 -16.53
N HIS A 97 1.02 -21.56 -16.96
CA HIS A 97 1.57 -20.88 -18.15
C HIS A 97 1.95 -21.87 -19.28
N PHE A 98 1.11 -22.87 -19.51
CA PHE A 98 1.28 -23.93 -20.51
C PHE A 98 1.07 -23.39 -21.94
N TRP A 99 2.11 -22.78 -22.52
CA TRP A 99 2.23 -22.52 -23.96
C TRP A 99 3.62 -22.93 -24.45
#